data_AF-A0A1Q9BYP6-F1
#
_entry.id   AF-A0A1Q9BYP6-F1
#
_cell.length_a   1.000
_cell.length_b   1.000
_cell.length_c   1.000
_cell.angle_alpha   90.00
_cell.angle_beta   90.00
_cell.angle_gamma   90.00
#
_symmetry.space_group_name_H-M   'P 1'
#
loop_
_entity.id
_entity.type
_entity.pdbx_description
1 polymer ?
#
loop_
_entity_poly.entity_id
_entity_poly.type
_entity_poly.pdbx_seq_one_letter_code
_entity_poly.pdbx_strand_id
1 'polypeptide(L)'
;LVREALRTATEFNMGTLEMPSDYMEAATTYKMLFSVTSRWGLTTVKEVMLTKLNFPAPMVSINGPAQINRRRPDRITLEAVGIPSACANASNNLGYRWIATSGNLNFADFPDIITSASTLAIPPFVLEPDLTNANEFHVYNFTVECFVNTVQGNVPERTASATVTVRIYRSDVYVVYRTVP
;
A
#
# COMPACT_ATOMS: atom_id res chain seq x y z
N LEU A 1 2.72 3.45 -33.65
CA LEU A 1 3.54 2.34 -33.13
C LEU A 1 2.81 1.00 -33.23
N VAL A 2 1.70 0.76 -32.50
CA VAL A 2 0.92 -0.50 -32.62
C VAL A 2 0.42 -0.78 -34.04
N ARG A 3 -0.05 0.24 -34.76
CA ARG A 3 -0.46 0.10 -36.18
C ARG A 3 0.68 -0.31 -37.11
N GLU A 4 1.91 0.11 -36.81
CA GLU A 4 3.09 -0.22 -37.64
C GLU A 4 3.47 -1.70 -37.44
N ALA A 5 3.50 -2.17 -36.19
CA ALA A 5 3.77 -3.57 -35.86
C ALA A 5 2.73 -4.52 -36.47
N LEU A 6 1.45 -4.13 -36.44
CA LEU A 6 0.37 -4.87 -37.11
C LEU A 6 0.57 -4.91 -38.62
N ARG A 7 0.97 -3.80 -39.24
CA ARG A 7 1.24 -3.73 -40.69
C ARG A 7 2.38 -4.68 -41.06
N THR A 8 3.49 -4.65 -40.33
CA THR A 8 4.66 -5.52 -40.56
C THR A 8 4.31 -7.00 -40.39
N ALA A 9 3.62 -7.38 -39.31
CA ALA A 9 3.22 -8.77 -39.10
C ALA A 9 2.31 -9.28 -40.24
N THR A 10 1.47 -8.40 -40.79
CA THR A 10 0.60 -8.69 -41.94
C THR A 10 1.38 -8.81 -43.25
N GLU A 11 2.27 -7.86 -43.53
CA GLU A 11 3.11 -7.84 -44.75
C GLU A 11 4.01 -9.07 -44.84
N PHE A 12 4.57 -9.52 -43.72
CA PHE A 12 5.47 -10.67 -43.67
C PHE A 12 4.77 -12.00 -43.34
N ASN A 13 3.44 -12.01 -43.21
CA ASN A 13 2.63 -13.19 -42.89
C ASN A 13 3.17 -13.97 -41.67
N MET A 14 3.50 -13.23 -40.61
CA MET A 14 4.10 -13.80 -39.40
C MET A 14 3.05 -14.58 -38.60
N GLY A 15 3.42 -15.76 -38.08
CA GLY A 15 2.56 -16.57 -37.22
C GLY A 15 2.33 -15.99 -35.83
N THR A 16 3.10 -14.97 -35.45
CA THR A 16 3.06 -14.31 -34.13
C THR A 16 3.13 -12.80 -34.29
N LEU A 17 2.35 -12.07 -33.48
CA LEU A 17 2.42 -10.63 -33.35
C LEU A 17 3.02 -10.31 -31.97
N GLU A 18 4.23 -9.77 -31.95
CA GLU A 18 4.86 -9.28 -30.73
C GLU A 18 4.49 -7.82 -30.49
N MET A 19 3.84 -7.55 -29.36
CA MET A 19 3.56 -6.19 -28.91
C MET A 19 4.21 -5.95 -27.55
N PRO A 20 5.36 -5.24 -27.53
CA PRO A 20 5.97 -4.76 -26.29
C PRO A 20 4.98 -3.99 -25.43
N SER A 21 5.11 -4.13 -24.10
CA SER A 21 4.27 -3.46 -23.11
C SER A 21 4.22 -1.95 -23.28
N ASP A 22 5.31 -1.35 -23.76
CA ASP A 22 5.53 0.09 -23.80
C ASP A 22 4.67 0.80 -24.84
N TYR A 23 4.09 0.03 -25.78
CA TYR A 23 3.16 0.54 -26.78
C TYR A 23 1.71 0.66 -26.32
N MET A 24 1.42 0.24 -25.09
CA MET A 24 0.09 0.33 -24.48
C MET A 24 0.10 1.35 -23.33
N GLU A 25 -0.91 2.21 -23.28
CA GLU A 25 -1.20 3.05 -22.12
C GLU A 25 -1.52 2.19 -20.89
N ALA A 26 -1.00 2.58 -19.73
CA ALA A 26 -1.22 1.89 -18.46
C ALA A 26 -2.60 2.21 -17.87
N ALA A 27 -3.15 1.30 -17.06
CA ALA A 27 -4.48 1.41 -16.39
C ALA A 27 -5.65 1.33 -17.36
N THR A 28 -5.39 0.84 -18.56
CA THR A 28 -6.37 0.76 -19.63
C THR A 28 -6.66 -0.71 -19.95
N THR A 29 -7.95 -1.02 -20.05
CA THR A 29 -8.42 -2.29 -20.58
C THR A 29 -8.56 -2.16 -22.10
N TYR A 30 -7.81 -2.98 -22.82
CA TYR A 30 -7.86 -3.07 -24.27
C TYR A 30 -8.76 -4.22 -24.67
N LYS A 31 -9.71 -3.90 -25.55
CA LYS A 31 -10.43 -4.89 -26.34
C LYS A 31 -9.82 -4.93 -27.73
N MET A 32 -9.07 -5.98 -28.02
CA MET A 32 -8.42 -6.16 -29.31
C MET A 32 -9.21 -7.17 -30.14
N LEU A 33 -9.54 -6.79 -31.37
CA LEU A 33 -10.21 -7.65 -32.34
C LEU A 33 -9.21 -7.99 -33.45
N PHE A 34 -8.78 -9.24 -33.49
CA PHE A 34 -7.93 -9.74 -34.56
C PHE A 34 -8.78 -10.41 -35.61
N SER A 35 -8.63 -10.01 -36.87
CA SER A 35 -9.31 -10.64 -38.00
C SER A 35 -8.26 -11.13 -39.00
N VAL A 36 -8.36 -12.40 -39.37
CA VAL A 36 -7.48 -13.02 -40.36
C VAL A 36 -8.35 -13.57 -41.47
N THR A 37 -8.12 -13.08 -42.70
CA THR A 37 -8.78 -13.58 -43.90
C THR A 37 -7.81 -14.44 -44.69
N SER A 38 -8.17 -15.70 -44.90
CA SER A 38 -7.41 -16.60 -45.75
C SER A 38 -7.52 -16.22 -47.23
N ARG A 39 -6.58 -16.70 -48.03
CA ARG A 39 -6.60 -16.58 -49.50
C ARG A 39 -7.93 -17.06 -50.13
N TRP A 40 -8.62 -18.00 -49.49
CA TRP A 40 -9.87 -18.60 -49.97
C TRP A 40 -11.13 -17.89 -49.45
N GLY A 41 -10.99 -16.70 -48.86
CA GLY A 41 -12.12 -15.88 -48.40
C GLY A 41 -12.68 -16.26 -47.02
N LEU A 42 -12.20 -17.35 -46.40
CA LEU A 42 -12.57 -17.68 -45.03
C LEU A 42 -11.93 -16.67 -44.06
N THR A 43 -12.75 -15.98 -43.28
CA THR A 43 -12.30 -15.02 -42.27
C THR A 43 -12.55 -15.57 -40.87
N THR A 44 -11.51 -15.55 -40.04
CA THR A 44 -11.61 -15.88 -38.61
C THR A 44 -11.41 -14.60 -37.80
N VAL A 45 -12.26 -14.40 -36.80
CA VAL A 45 -12.16 -13.27 -35.88
C VAL A 45 -11.91 -13.79 -34.47
N LYS A 46 -10.97 -13.20 -33.75
CA LYS A 46 -10.69 -13.50 -32.36
C LYS A 46 -10.65 -12.22 -31.54
N GLU A 47 -11.46 -12.20 -30.49
CA GLU A 47 -11.42 -11.14 -29.49
C GLU A 47 -10.44 -11.52 -28.39
N VAL A 48 -9.57 -10.58 -28.03
CA VAL A 48 -8.65 -10.68 -26.90
C VAL A 48 -8.87 -9.48 -26.01
N MET A 49 -9.26 -9.74 -24.77
CA MET A 49 -9.29 -8.73 -23.72
C MET A 49 -7.96 -8.76 -22.98
N LEU A 50 -7.30 -7.60 -22.90
CA LEU A 50 -6.04 -7.42 -22.20
C LEU A 50 -6.12 -6.19 -21.31
N THR A 51 -5.90 -6.38 -20.02
CA THR A 51 -5.85 -5.28 -19.05
C THR A 51 -4.40 -4.98 -18.72
N LYS A 52 -3.91 -3.80 -19.12
CA LYS A 52 -2.58 -3.36 -18.69
C LYS A 52 -2.69 -2.72 -17.31
N LEU A 53 -2.33 -3.49 -16.29
CA LEU A 53 -2.26 -3.02 -14.91
C LEU A 53 -1.28 -1.85 -14.79
N ASN A 54 -1.67 -0.79 -14.09
CA ASN A 54 -0.86 0.42 -13.88
C ASN A 54 -0.18 0.39 -12.53
N PHE A 55 0.87 -0.43 -12.35
CA PHE A 55 1.52 -0.48 -11.04
C PHE A 55 3.04 -0.48 -11.13
N PRO A 56 3.65 0.70 -10.90
CA PRO A 56 4.88 0.80 -10.14
C PRO A 56 4.63 0.96 -8.63
N ALA A 57 3.39 1.18 -8.17
CA ALA A 57 3.10 1.36 -6.75
C ALA A 57 3.26 0.03 -5.99
N PRO A 58 4.05 0.00 -4.90
CA PRO A 58 4.19 -1.18 -4.06
C PRO A 58 2.85 -1.48 -3.39
N MET A 59 2.64 -2.69 -2.89
CA MET A 59 1.52 -2.98 -1.99
C MET A 59 2.02 -2.88 -0.55
N VAL A 60 1.16 -2.45 0.37
CA VAL A 60 1.49 -2.43 1.80
C VAL A 60 0.34 -3.01 2.61
N SER A 61 0.68 -3.79 3.63
CA SER A 61 -0.24 -4.25 4.65
C SER A 61 0.38 -4.03 6.03
N ILE A 62 -0.45 -3.92 7.07
CA ILE A 62 0.02 -3.89 8.46
C ILE A 62 -0.21 -5.28 9.03
N ASN A 63 0.82 -5.86 9.62
CA ASN A 63 0.75 -7.17 10.23
C ASN A 63 -0.15 -7.13 11.48
N GLY A 64 -1.04 -8.10 11.60
CA GLY A 64 -1.99 -8.20 12.71
C GLY A 64 -3.42 -7.72 12.38
N PRO A 65 -4.27 -7.53 13.40
CA PRO A 65 -5.67 -7.17 13.20
C PRO A 65 -5.82 -5.69 12.81
N ALA A 66 -6.86 -5.39 12.02
CA ALA A 66 -7.19 -4.02 11.62
C ALA A 66 -7.52 -3.10 12.83
N GLN A 67 -7.89 -3.70 13.96
CA GLN A 67 -8.13 -3.00 15.21
C GLN A 67 -7.31 -3.63 16.34
N ILE A 68 -6.57 -2.81 17.07
CA ILE A 68 -5.76 -3.23 18.21
C ILE A 68 -6.26 -2.50 19.46
N ASN A 69 -6.55 -3.28 20.51
CA ASN A 69 -6.92 -2.76 21.82
C ASN A 69 -5.71 -2.83 22.75
N ARG A 70 -5.33 -1.71 23.35
CA ARG A 70 -4.17 -1.60 24.27
C ARG A 70 -4.48 -0.67 25.43
N ARG A 71 -3.79 -0.87 26.55
CA ARG A 71 -3.87 0.04 27.69
C ARG A 71 -2.80 1.13 27.53
N ARG A 72 -3.03 2.29 28.15
CA ARG A 72 -2.08 3.42 28.17
C ARG A 72 -0.60 3.06 28.48
N PRO A 73 -0.28 2.18 29.45
CA PRO A 73 1.12 1.88 29.77
C PRO A 73 1.76 0.89 28.80
N ASP A 74 0.99 0.30 27.87
CA ASP A 74 1.51 -0.70 26.96
C ASP A 74 2.27 -0.03 25.82
N ARG A 75 3.44 -0.58 25.47
CA ARG A 75 4.13 -0.23 24.23
C ARG A 75 3.36 -0.80 23.05
N ILE A 76 3.28 -0.03 21.96
CA ILE A 76 2.63 -0.45 20.72
C ILE A 76 3.68 -0.58 19.63
N THR A 77 3.66 -1.70 18.94
CA THR A 77 4.53 -1.96 17.78
C THR A 77 3.64 -2.36 16.63
N LEU A 78 3.69 -1.58 15.55
CA LEU A 78 2.97 -1.83 14.31
C LEU A 78 4.00 -2.12 13.22
N GLU A 79 3.88 -3.28 12.57
CA GLU A 79 4.82 -3.72 11.54
C GLU A 79 4.13 -3.65 10.18
N ALA A 80 4.69 -2.88 9.25
CA ALA A 80 4.22 -2.84 7.87
C ALA A 80 5.02 -3.82 7.00
N VAL A 81 4.32 -4.57 6.17
CA VAL A 81 4.87 -5.46 5.16
C VAL A 81 4.61 -4.84 3.80
N GLY A 82 5.67 -4.35 3.16
CA GLY A 82 5.65 -3.87 1.78
C GLY A 82 5.95 -5.02 0.81
N ILE A 83 5.08 -5.24 -0.18
CA ILE A 83 5.38 -6.11 -1.32
C ILE A 83 5.80 -5.19 -2.47
N PRO A 84 7.05 -5.29 -2.96
CA PRO A 84 7.52 -4.45 -4.05
C PRO A 84 6.76 -4.76 -5.33
N SER A 85 6.63 -3.74 -6.19
CA SER A 85 6.07 -3.93 -7.52
C SER A 85 7.00 -4.82 -8.37
N ALA A 86 6.45 -5.49 -9.38
CA ALA A 86 7.21 -6.40 -10.26
C ALA A 86 8.17 -5.68 -11.24
N CYS A 87 8.45 -4.39 -11.01
CA CYS A 87 9.37 -3.60 -11.83
C CYS A 87 10.83 -3.85 -11.41
N ALA A 88 11.76 -3.75 -12.37
CA ALA A 88 13.19 -3.87 -12.09
C ALA A 88 13.63 -2.83 -11.04
N ASN A 89 14.41 -3.27 -10.04
CA ASN A 89 14.92 -2.48 -8.90
C ASN A 89 13.89 -1.98 -7.86
N ALA A 90 12.61 -2.38 -7.94
CA ALA A 90 11.59 -1.97 -6.95
C ALA A 90 11.79 -2.60 -5.57
N SER A 91 12.39 -3.80 -5.47
CA SER A 91 12.58 -4.53 -4.20
C SER A 91 13.55 -3.85 -3.23
N ASN A 92 14.56 -3.16 -3.74
CA ASN A 92 15.64 -2.60 -2.90
C ASN A 92 15.39 -1.16 -2.48
N ASN A 93 14.33 -0.53 -2.99
CA ASN A 93 14.06 0.90 -2.85
C ASN A 93 12.71 1.16 -2.17
N LEU A 94 12.23 0.32 -1.26
CA LEU A 94 10.97 0.62 -0.55
C LEU A 94 11.22 1.62 0.58
N GLY A 95 10.51 2.74 0.53
CA GLY A 95 10.37 3.70 1.61
C GLY A 95 9.04 3.50 2.35
N TYR A 96 9.03 3.86 3.63
CA TYR A 96 7.85 3.83 4.49
C TYR A 96 7.65 5.20 5.13
N ARG A 97 6.39 5.59 5.34
CA ARG A 97 6.03 6.81 6.06
C ARG A 97 4.78 6.57 6.89
N TRP A 98 4.89 6.72 8.20
CA TRP A 98 3.77 6.62 9.13
C TRP A 98 3.15 7.98 9.41
N ILE A 99 1.82 8.02 9.38
CA ILE A 99 0.99 9.21 9.57
C ILE A 99 -0.09 8.89 10.60
N ALA A 100 -0.23 9.73 11.61
CA ALA A 100 -1.38 9.68 12.51
C ALA A 100 -2.52 10.50 11.89
N THR A 101 -3.61 9.84 11.53
CA THR A 101 -4.77 10.47 10.86
C THR A 101 -5.86 10.88 11.83
N SER A 102 -5.83 10.41 13.08
CA SER A 102 -6.79 10.80 14.12
C SER A 102 -6.15 10.80 15.52
N GLY A 103 -6.88 11.35 16.49
CA GLY A 103 -6.49 11.34 17.91
C GLY A 103 -5.57 12.50 18.33
N ASN A 104 -5.43 13.55 17.50
CA ASN A 104 -4.60 14.74 17.75
C ASN A 104 -3.14 14.42 18.12
N LEU A 105 -2.60 13.28 17.69
CA LEU A 105 -1.21 12.93 17.90
C LEU A 105 -0.34 13.60 16.83
N ASN A 106 0.57 14.46 17.25
CA ASN A 106 1.60 15.01 16.38
C ASN A 106 2.94 14.34 16.67
N PHE A 107 3.49 13.61 15.69
CA PHE A 107 4.78 12.94 15.85
C PHE A 107 5.95 13.91 16.08
N ALA A 108 5.81 15.18 15.68
CA ALA A 108 6.85 16.19 15.93
C ALA A 108 7.10 16.44 17.42
N ASP A 109 6.11 16.19 18.28
CA ASP A 109 6.23 16.35 19.72
C ASP A 109 6.99 15.18 20.38
N PHE A 110 7.24 14.10 19.63
CA PHE A 110 7.85 12.85 20.12
C PHE A 110 9.01 12.43 19.21
N PRO A 111 10.23 12.98 19.41
CA PRO A 111 11.38 12.74 18.54
C PRO A 111 11.86 11.27 18.55
N ASP A 112 11.52 10.51 19.59
CA ASP A 112 11.87 9.10 19.72
C ASP A 112 11.05 8.18 18.79
N ILE A 113 9.99 8.70 18.16
CA ILE A 113 9.14 7.94 17.26
C ILE A 113 9.66 8.05 15.83
N ILE A 114 10.24 6.97 15.33
CA ILE A 114 10.72 6.87 13.96
C ILE A 114 9.55 6.57 13.01
N THR A 115 9.18 7.54 12.17
CA THR A 115 8.06 7.42 11.22
C THR A 115 8.45 6.93 9.84
N SER A 116 9.75 6.86 9.52
CA SER A 116 10.26 6.47 8.20
C SER A 116 10.63 4.99 8.07
N ALA A 117 10.45 4.21 9.14
CA ALA A 117 10.76 2.79 9.17
C ALA A 117 9.56 1.92 8.81
N SER A 118 9.79 0.67 8.41
CA SER A 118 8.73 -0.34 8.22
C SER A 118 7.95 -0.62 9.51
N THR A 119 8.58 -0.40 10.66
CA THR A 119 7.99 -0.64 11.98
C THR A 119 7.80 0.67 12.71
N LEU A 120 6.56 0.95 13.12
CA LEU A 120 6.24 2.05 14.02
C LEU A 120 6.19 1.54 15.45
N ALA A 121 7.10 2.04 16.29
CA ALA A 121 7.10 1.77 17.72
C ALA A 121 6.68 3.01 18.49
N ILE A 122 5.56 2.91 19.21
CA ILE A 122 5.03 3.98 20.06
C ILE A 122 5.36 3.64 21.51
N PRO A 123 6.16 4.49 22.19
CA PRO A 123 6.47 4.30 23.60
C PRO A 123 5.24 4.32 24.52
N PRO A 124 5.35 3.75 25.74
CA PRO A 124 4.34 3.88 26.78
C PRO A 124 3.95 5.34 27.06
N PHE A 125 2.71 5.57 27.48
CA PHE A 125 2.17 6.87 27.91
C PHE A 125 2.07 7.98 26.86
N VAL A 126 2.52 7.75 25.63
CA VAL A 126 2.36 8.70 24.51
C VAL A 126 0.90 8.85 24.09
N LEU A 127 0.17 7.73 24.05
CA LEU A 127 -1.25 7.74 23.67
C LEU A 127 -2.13 7.85 24.92
N GLU A 128 -3.09 8.74 24.87
CA GLU A 128 -3.96 9.04 26.01
C GLU A 128 -5.38 8.50 25.77
N PRO A 129 -5.99 7.84 26.76
CA PRO A 129 -7.40 7.45 26.69
C PRO A 129 -8.30 8.70 26.77
N ASP A 130 -9.54 8.55 26.32
CA ASP A 130 -10.52 9.62 26.38
C ASP A 130 -11.01 9.76 27.83
N LEU A 131 -10.84 10.95 28.40
CA LEU A 131 -11.23 11.25 29.78
C LEU A 131 -12.68 11.77 29.87
N THR A 132 -13.31 12.05 28.74
CA THR A 132 -14.61 12.74 28.68
C THR A 132 -15.78 11.82 28.33
N ASN A 133 -15.56 10.74 27.58
CA ASN A 133 -16.63 9.83 27.16
C ASN A 133 -16.70 8.54 27.98
N ALA A 134 -17.93 8.09 28.24
CA ALA A 134 -18.25 6.86 28.99
C ALA A 134 -17.77 5.54 28.33
N ASN A 135 -17.27 5.60 27.09
CA ASN A 135 -16.76 4.44 26.37
C ASN A 135 -15.32 4.03 26.78
N GLU A 136 -14.67 4.77 27.68
CA GLU A 136 -13.35 4.44 28.30
C GLU A 136 -12.18 4.20 27.31
N PHE A 137 -12.33 4.53 26.03
CA PHE A 137 -11.23 4.43 25.05
C PHE A 137 -11.15 5.64 24.11
N HIS A 138 -9.91 5.99 23.73
CA HIS A 138 -9.62 6.92 22.64
C HIS A 138 -9.17 6.15 21.40
N VAL A 139 -9.55 6.63 20.21
CA VAL A 139 -9.25 5.99 18.93
C VAL A 139 -8.17 6.76 18.16
N TYR A 140 -7.06 6.08 17.91
CA TYR A 140 -5.96 6.56 17.08
C TYR A 140 -5.91 5.77 15.78
N ASN A 141 -5.89 6.46 14.64
CA ASN A 141 -5.73 5.84 13.34
C ASN A 141 -4.30 6.11 12.85
N PHE A 142 -3.59 5.03 12.55
CA PHE A 142 -2.24 5.08 12.00
C PHE A 142 -2.28 4.56 10.58
N THR A 143 -1.84 5.39 9.65
CA THR A 143 -1.72 5.05 8.23
C THR A 143 -0.25 4.94 7.89
N VAL A 144 0.16 3.80 7.33
CA VAL A 144 1.47 3.64 6.70
C VAL A 144 1.32 3.86 5.22
N GLU A 145 2.19 4.67 4.65
CA GLU A 145 2.38 4.80 3.22
C GLU A 145 3.67 4.10 2.82
N CYS A 146 3.61 3.29 1.77
CA CYS A 146 4.75 2.67 1.14
C CYS A 146 4.93 3.25 -0.26
N PHE A 147 6.18 3.52 -0.62
CA PHE A 147 6.54 4.09 -1.91
C PHE A 147 7.88 3.53 -2.40
N VAL A 148 8.09 3.56 -3.71
CA VAL A 148 9.41 3.27 -4.29
C VAL A 148 10.22 4.56 -4.26
N ASN A 149 11.33 4.54 -3.54
CA ASN A 149 12.30 5.62 -3.43
C ASN A 149 13.02 5.75 -4.78
N THR A 150 12.47 6.59 -5.66
CA THR A 150 13.14 7.01 -6.88
C THR A 150 13.96 8.26 -6.56
N VAL A 151 15.20 8.32 -7.06
CA VAL A 151 16.25 9.34 -6.88
C VAL A 151 15.92 10.55 -5.97
N GLN A 152 16.81 10.76 -4.99
CA GLN A 152 16.83 11.80 -3.96
C GLN A 152 16.18 13.15 -4.38
N GLY A 153 14.97 13.43 -3.90
CA GLY A 153 14.33 14.75 -4.01
C GLY A 153 12.92 14.79 -4.59
N ASN A 154 12.41 13.69 -5.16
CA ASN A 154 11.04 13.65 -5.68
C ASN A 154 10.03 13.27 -4.59
N VAL A 155 8.94 14.05 -4.49
CA VAL A 155 7.72 13.63 -3.78
C VAL A 155 7.23 12.35 -4.45
N PRO A 156 6.98 11.25 -3.71
CA PRO A 156 6.58 9.99 -4.32
C PRO A 156 5.24 10.20 -5.04
N GLU A 157 5.26 10.13 -6.39
CA GLU A 157 4.08 10.37 -7.23
C GLU A 157 2.96 9.35 -6.99
N ARG A 158 3.31 8.17 -6.46
CA ARG A 158 2.36 7.07 -6.20
C ARG A 158 2.75 6.31 -4.94
N THR A 159 1.87 6.36 -3.95
CA THR A 159 1.99 5.64 -2.68
C THR A 159 0.89 4.59 -2.58
N ALA A 160 1.16 3.50 -1.88
CA ALA A 160 0.10 2.64 -1.36
C ALA A 160 -0.01 2.84 0.14
N SER A 161 -1.23 2.80 0.66
CA SER A 161 -1.49 3.06 2.08
C SER A 161 -2.25 1.93 2.73
N ALA A 162 -1.91 1.61 3.97
CA ALA A 162 -2.70 0.75 4.85
C ALA A 162 -2.94 1.46 6.18
N THR A 163 -4.12 1.27 6.77
CA THR A 163 -4.51 1.93 8.02
C THR A 163 -4.84 0.88 9.08
N VAL A 164 -4.37 1.13 10.30
CA VAL A 164 -4.74 0.37 11.50
C VAL A 164 -5.33 1.30 12.54
N THR A 165 -6.37 0.82 13.22
CA THR A 165 -7.03 1.53 14.30
C THR A 165 -6.55 1.00 15.64
N VAL A 166 -6.07 1.89 16.50
CA VAL A 166 -5.61 1.56 17.85
C VAL A 166 -6.57 2.21 18.83
N ARG A 167 -7.17 1.40 19.70
CA ARG A 167 -8.01 1.86 20.81
C ARG A 167 -7.24 1.79 22.11
N ILE A 168 -7.14 2.93 22.78
CA ILE A 168 -6.38 3.08 24.02
C ILE A 168 -7.33 3.21 25.19
N TYR A 169 -7.21 2.26 26.11
CA TYR A 169 -7.97 2.19 27.34
C TYR A 169 -7.18 2.77 28.50
N ARG A 170 -7.90 3.24 29.52
CA ARG A 170 -7.32 3.57 30.82
C ARG A 170 -6.67 2.33 31.45
N SER A 171 -5.66 2.57 32.29
CA SER A 171 -5.14 1.53 33.16
C SER A 171 -6.20 1.13 34.19
N ASP A 172 -6.23 -0.14 34.54
CA ASP A 172 -7.03 -0.59 35.68
C ASP A 172 -6.47 0.06 36.95
N VAL A 173 -7.38 0.54 37.82
CA VAL A 173 -7.03 1.08 39.13
C VAL A 173 -7.37 0.01 40.17
N TYR A 174 -6.37 -0.43 40.94
CA TYR A 174 -6.57 -1.39 42.02
C TYR A 174 -6.17 -0.77 43.35
N VAL A 175 -6.94 -1.02 44.41
CA VAL A 175 -6.58 -0.68 45.78
C VAL A 175 -6.04 -1.93 46.46
N VAL A 176 -4.78 -1.90 46.88
CA VAL A 176 -4.17 -3.00 47.62
C VAL A 176 -4.32 -2.72 49.11
N TYR A 177 -5.16 -3.50 49.78
CA TYR A 177 -5.23 -3.49 51.24
C TYR A 177 -3.99 -4.19 51.81
N ARG A 178 -3.17 -3.45 52.56
CA ARG A 178 -1.96 -3.97 53.20
C ARG A 178 -2.23 -4.08 54.70
N THR A 179 -2.28 -5.30 55.23
CA THR A 179 -2.25 -5.51 56.68
C THR A 179 -0.84 -5.29 57.18
N VAL A 180 -0.65 -4.29 58.04
CA VAL A 180 0.60 -4.06 58.76
C VAL A 180 0.71 -5.14 59.85
N PRO A 181 1.86 -5.83 59.98
CA PRO A 181 2.09 -6.82 61.04
C PRO A 181 2.10 -6.18 62.43
#